data_AF-A0A7W5C634-F1
#
_entry.id   AF-A0A7W5C634-F1
#
_cell.length_a   1.000
_cell.length_b   1.000
_cell.length_c   1.000
_cell.angle_alpha   90.00
_cell.angle_beta   90.00
_cell.angle_gamma   90.00
#
_symmetry.space_group_name_H-M   'P 1'
#
loop_
_entity.id
_entity.type
_entity.pdbx_description
1 polymer ?
#
loop_
_entity_poly.entity_id
_entity_poly.type
_entity_poly.pdbx_seq_one_letter_code
_entity_poly.pdbx_strand_id
1 'polypeptide(L)' 'MGKITVKVTPDEMQELKKLAEIVKNPHLPMSDRRIAKTQYESIINFAKNSNRGIISSV' A
#
# COMPACT_ATOMS: atom_id res chain seq x y z
N MET A 1 12.17 4.14 11.06
CA MET A 1 11.49 3.27 10.07
C MET A 1 11.90 3.78 8.68
N GLY A 2 12.79 3.06 7.99
CA GLY A 2 13.33 3.50 6.70
C GLY A 2 12.24 3.61 5.63
N LYS A 3 12.37 4.60 4.74
CA LYS A 3 11.51 4.71 3.55
C LYS A 3 11.87 3.57 2.60
N ILE A 4 10.96 2.62 2.43
CA ILE A 4 11.12 1.53 1.46
C ILE A 4 10.39 1.93 0.19
N THR A 5 11.12 2.02 -0.92
CA THR A 5 10.54 2.28 -2.24
C THR A 5 10.29 0.95 -2.94
N VAL A 6 9.03 0.61 -3.17
CA VAL A 6 8.61 -0.64 -3.83
C VAL A 6 8.12 -0.33 -5.25
N LYS A 7 8.53 -1.13 -6.23
CA LYS A 7 8.04 -1.01 -7.61
C LYS A 7 6.63 -1.60 -7.72
N VAL A 8 5.64 -0.72 -7.78
CA VAL A 8 4.22 -1.07 -8.01
C VAL A 8 3.82 -0.73 -9.44
N THR A 9 2.86 -1.47 -10.01
CA THR A 9 2.26 -1.12 -11.31
C THR A 9 1.38 0.14 -11.18
N PRO A 10 1.05 0.80 -12.29
CA PRO A 10 0.11 1.94 -12.28
C PRO A 10 -1.24 1.59 -11.62
N ASP A 11 -1.77 0.40 -11.86
CA ASP A 11 -3.01 -0.09 -11.25
C ASP A 11 -2.88 -0.24 -9.73
N GLU A 12 -1.82 -0.91 -9.26
CA GLU A 12 -1.53 -1.06 -7.83
C GLU A 12 -1.32 0.31 -7.16
N MET A 13 -0.64 1.25 -7.83
CA MET A 13 -0.46 2.62 -7.33
C MET A 13 -1.80 3.36 -7.20
N GLN A 14 -2.71 3.20 -8.17
CA GLN A 14 -4.04 3.81 -8.10
C GLN A 14 -4.86 3.21 -6.95
N GLU A 15 -4.76 1.89 -6.73
CA GLU A 15 -5.44 1.21 -5.64
C GLU A 15 -4.87 1.61 -4.27
N LEU A 16 -3.55 1.68 -4.13
CA LEU A 16 -2.89 2.17 -2.93
C LEU A 16 -3.31 3.60 -2.58
N LYS A 17 -3.48 4.49 -3.56
CA LYS A 17 -3.99 5.85 -3.34
C LYS A 17 -5.42 5.83 -2.78
N LYS A 18 -6.32 5.06 -3.40
CA LYS A 18 -7.71 4.91 -2.91
C LYS A 18 -7.75 4.38 -1.49
N LEU A 19 -6.97 3.33 -1.20
CA LEU A 19 -6.89 2.75 0.14
C LEU A 19 -6.32 3.72 1.16
N ALA A 20 -5.31 4.51 0.79
CA ALA A 20 -4.75 5.54 1.67
C ALA A 20 -5.77 6.65 1.98
N GLU A 21 -6.60 7.04 1.00
CA GLU A 21 -7.70 7.98 1.23
C GLU A 21 -8.75 7.41 2.20
N ILE A 22 -9.11 6.14 2.04
CA ILE A 22 -10.02 5.44 2.96
C ILE A 22 -9.44 5.40 4.38
N VAL A 23 -8.18 4.99 4.54
CA VAL A 23 -7.52 4.90 5.84
C VAL A 23 -7.43 6.25 6.53
N LYS A 24 -7.18 7.33 5.77
CA LYS A 24 -7.08 8.69 6.27
C LYS A 24 -8.43 9.34 6.55
N ASN A 25 -9.53 8.80 6.04
CA ASN A 25 -10.87 9.38 6.22
C ASN A 25 -11.42 9.06 7.61
N PRO A 26 -11.48 10.03 8.54
CA PRO A 26 -11.96 9.78 9.91
C PRO A 26 -13.47 9.51 9.97
N HIS A 27 -14.23 9.87 8.94
CA HIS A 27 -15.68 9.65 8.87
C HIS A 27 -16.06 8.21 8.54
N LEU A 28 -15.10 7.39 8.09
CA LEU A 28 -15.33 5.98 7.83
C LEU A 28 -15.23 5.15 9.12
N PRO A 29 -16.03 4.09 9.24
CA PRO A 29 -15.99 3.23 10.41
C PRO A 29 -14.61 2.59 10.55
N MET A 30 -14.22 2.31 11.80
CA MET A 30 -12.91 1.76 12.11
C MET A 30 -12.67 0.42 11.40
N SER A 31 -13.73 -0.37 11.19
CA SER A 31 -13.69 -1.62 10.44
C SER A 31 -13.23 -1.41 8.99
N ASP A 32 -13.82 -0.46 8.26
CA ASP A 32 -13.46 -0.17 6.86
C ASP A 32 -12.03 0.36 6.76
N ARG A 33 -11.63 1.23 7.69
CA ARG A 33 -10.24 1.70 7.78
C ARG A 33 -9.26 0.58 8.06
N ARG A 34 -9.60 -0.38 8.92
CA ARG A 34 -8.77 -1.57 9.18
C ARG A 34 -8.67 -2.45 7.94
N ILE A 35 -9.78 -2.72 7.26
CA ILE A 35 -9.79 -3.51 6.03
C ILE A 35 -8.93 -2.85 4.96
N ALA A 36 -9.10 -1.55 4.74
CA ALA A 36 -8.31 -0.80 3.76
C ALA A 36 -6.82 -0.78 4.10
N LYS A 37 -6.47 -0.66 5.39
CA LYS A 37 -5.08 -0.77 5.85
C LYS A 37 -4.49 -2.15 5.56
N THR A 38 -5.23 -3.22 5.86
CA THR A 38 -4.79 -4.59 5.57
C THR A 38 -4.60 -4.81 4.07
N GLN A 39 -5.51 -4.31 3.22
CA GLN A 39 -5.37 -4.39 1.77
C GLN A 39 -4.15 -3.61 1.27
N TYR A 40 -3.93 -2.41 1.81
CA TYR A 40 -2.78 -1.57 1.47
C TYR A 40 -1.45 -2.27 1.80
N GLU A 41 -1.35 -2.87 2.99
CA GLU A 41 -0.18 -3.65 3.40
C GLU A 41 0.00 -4.91 2.54
N SER A 42 -1.09 -5.58 2.16
CA SER A 42 -1.07 -6.76 1.30
C SER A 42 -0.51 -6.44 -0.09
N ILE A 43 -0.95 -5.34 -0.72
CA ILE A 43 -0.45 -4.91 -2.04
C ILE A 43 1.05 -4.57 -1.96
N ILE A 44 1.49 -3.87 -0.91
CA ILE A 44 2.91 -3.58 -0.71
C ILE A 44 3.72 -4.87 -0.53
N ASN A 45 3.22 -5.80 0.27
CA ASN A 45 3.90 -7.07 0.52
C ASN A 45 3.94 -7.95 -0.73
N PHE A 46 2.86 -7.94 -1.52
CA PHE A 46 2.79 -8.62 -2.81
C PHE A 46 3.78 -7.99 -3.81
N ALA A 47 3.85 -6.66 -3.90
CA ALA A 47 4.79 -5.98 -4.78
C ALA A 47 6.27 -6.16 -4.33
N LYS A 48 6.51 -6.35 -3.03
CA LYS A 48 7.82 -6.71 -2.47
C LYS A 48 8.27 -8.13 -2.82
N ASN A 49 7.35 -9.10 -2.75
CA ASN A 49 7.65 -10.53 -2.96
C ASN A 49 7.51 -10.96 -4.41
N SER A 50 6.65 -10.28 -5.19
CA SER A 50 6.74 -10.30 -6.63
C SER A 50 8.14 -9.80 -6.97
N ASN A 51 8.88 -10.57 -7.77
CA ASN A 51 10.29 -10.38 -8.12
C ASN A 51 10.59 -9.08 -8.92
N ARG A 52 9.79 -8.02 -8.71
CA ARG A 52 9.93 -6.65 -9.19
C ARG A 52 11.01 -5.98 -8.34
N GLY A 53 12.26 -6.32 -8.62
CA GLY A 53 13.48 -5.93 -7.90
C GLY A 53 13.35 -4.72 -6.96
N ILE A 54 13.61 -4.98 -5.68
CA ILE A 54 13.66 -3.97 -4.62
C ILE A 54 14.70 -2.91 -5.02
N ILE A 55 14.29 -1.64 -5.16
CA ILE A 55 15.25 -0.56 -5.34
C ILE A 55 15.81 -0.24 -3.95
N SER A 56 16.85 -0.96 -3.55
CA SER A 56 17.67 -0.53 -2.44
C SER A 56 18.44 0.71 -2.94
N SER A 57 18.08 1.90 -2.46
CA SER A 57 18.96 3.05 -2.61
C SER A 57 20.22 2.73 -1.81
N VAL A 58 21.33 2.52 -2.50
CA VAL A 58 22.69 2.50 -1.94
C VAL A 58 23.16 3.92 -1.72
#